data_AF-K9HM12-F1
#
_entry.id   AF-K9HM12-F1
#
_cell.length_a   1.000
_cell.length_b   1.000
_cell.length_c   1.000
_cell.angle_alpha   90.00
_cell.angle_beta   90.00
_cell.angle_gamma   90.00
#
_symmetry.space_group_name_H-M   'P 1'
#
loop_
_entity.id
_entity.type
_entity.pdbx_description
1 polymer ?
#
loop_
_entity_poly.entity_id
_entity_poly.type
_entity_poly.pdbx_seq_one_letter_code
_entity_poly.pdbx_strand_id
1 'polypeptide(L)'
;MRWRRKNRLVKKQLNVMARGEVHRWLEESADRFGLRGKGEAVAFNAFVVRWLIQQSGTTAEFARLLEMLADAYHRDRDLYSP
;
A
#
# COMPACT_ATOMS: atom_id res chain seq x y z
N MET A 1 -21.02 -23.61 1.37
CA MET A 1 -19.54 -23.55 1.47
C MET A 1 -18.82 -23.03 0.21
N ARG A 2 -19.46 -22.23 -0.67
CA ARG A 2 -18.89 -21.83 -1.98
C ARG A 2 -18.06 -20.54 -1.93
N TRP A 3 -18.38 -19.63 -1.00
CA TRP A 3 -17.71 -18.34 -0.87
C TRP A 3 -16.28 -18.44 -0.30
N ARG A 4 -16.06 -19.32 0.68
CA ARG A 4 -14.75 -19.52 1.32
C ARG A 4 -13.69 -20.11 0.39
N ARG A 5 -14.09 -20.91 -0.62
CA ARG A 5 -13.17 -21.47 -1.63
C ARG A 5 -12.72 -20.42 -2.64
N LYS A 6 -13.62 -19.53 -3.09
CA LYS A 6 -13.32 -18.49 -4.09
C LYS A 6 -12.40 -17.39 -3.53
N ASN A 7 -12.48 -17.10 -2.23
CA ASN A 7 -11.66 -16.09 -1.55
C ASN A 7 -10.42 -16.66 -0.82
N ARG A 8 -10.10 -17.95 -1.03
CA ARG A 8 -8.97 -18.60 -0.33
C ARG A 8 -7.61 -18.01 -0.72
N LEU A 9 -7.49 -17.49 -1.95
CA LEU A 9 -6.27 -16.86 -2.47
C LEU A 9 -6.14 -15.39 -2.07
N VAL A 10 -7.26 -14.68 -1.92
CA VAL A 10 -7.30 -13.29 -1.41
C VAL A 10 -6.73 -13.21 0.01
N LYS A 11 -6.98 -14.23 0.84
CA LYS A 11 -6.42 -14.32 2.19
C LYS A 11 -4.96 -14.78 2.26
N LYS A 12 -4.36 -15.26 1.16
CA LYS A 12 -3.00 -15.82 1.17
C LYS A 12 -1.92 -14.81 0.75
N GLN A 13 -2.26 -13.77 0.00
CA GLN A 13 -1.27 -12.81 -0.51
C GLN A 13 -0.97 -11.62 0.41
N LEU A 14 -1.85 -11.30 1.37
CA LEU A 14 -1.62 -10.21 2.34
C LEU A 14 -1.04 -10.70 3.68
N ASN A 15 -0.66 -11.97 3.75
CA ASN A 15 -0.76 -12.71 5.02
C ASN A 15 0.51 -13.49 5.36
N VAL A 16 1.66 -12.87 5.15
CA VAL A 16 2.91 -13.33 5.77
C VAL A 16 3.71 -12.07 6.13
N MET A 17 3.45 -11.55 7.34
CA MET A 17 4.31 -10.72 8.21
C MET A 17 4.43 -9.18 8.13
N ALA A 18 3.79 -8.44 7.22
CA ALA A 18 3.63 -6.98 7.38
C ALA A 18 2.60 -6.55 8.48
N ARG A 19 2.25 -7.47 9.39
CA ARG A 19 0.85 -7.72 9.78
C ARG A 19 0.22 -6.74 10.78
N GLY A 20 1.00 -5.92 11.48
CA GLY A 20 0.48 -4.93 12.44
C GLY A 20 0.38 -3.54 11.83
N GLU A 21 1.53 -2.96 11.56
CA GLU A 21 1.67 -1.57 11.09
C GLU A 21 0.99 -1.33 9.75
N VAL A 22 1.19 -2.20 8.75
CA VAL A 22 0.54 -2.01 7.44
C VAL A 22 -0.98 -2.12 7.55
N HIS A 23 -1.49 -3.01 8.40
CA HIS A 23 -2.94 -3.09 8.63
C HIS A 23 -3.49 -1.86 9.34
N ARG A 24 -2.70 -1.23 10.22
CA ARG A 24 -3.06 0.03 10.87
C ARG A 24 -3.04 1.17 9.86
N TRP A 25 -1.99 1.30 9.05
CA TRP A 25 -1.90 2.34 8.02
C TRP A 25 -3.00 2.24 6.98
N LEU A 26 -3.42 1.02 6.61
CA LEU A 26 -4.55 0.83 5.69
C LEU A 26 -5.88 1.21 6.32
N GLU A 27 -6.03 1.06 7.63
CA GLU A 27 -7.20 1.51 8.38
C GLU A 27 -7.22 3.03 8.49
N GLU A 28 -6.10 3.61 8.91
CA GLU A 28 -5.89 5.06 8.95
C GLU A 28 -6.13 5.70 7.58
N SER A 29 -5.65 5.09 6.50
CA SER A 29 -5.90 5.55 5.13
C SER A 29 -7.39 5.48 4.79
N ALA A 30 -8.07 4.39 5.16
CA ALA A 30 -9.49 4.26 4.90
C ALA A 30 -10.31 5.34 5.63
N ASP A 31 -10.00 5.59 6.90
CA ASP A 31 -10.68 6.60 7.71
C ASP A 31 -10.36 8.02 7.21
N ARG A 32 -9.08 8.31 6.94
CA ARG A 32 -8.60 9.61 6.46
C ARG A 32 -9.25 10.04 5.16
N PHE A 33 -9.46 9.09 4.24
CA PHE A 33 -9.93 9.36 2.89
C PHE A 33 -11.37 8.88 2.63
N GLY A 34 -12.10 8.43 3.66
CA GLY A 34 -13.50 8.01 3.53
C GLY A 34 -13.72 6.77 2.66
N LEU A 35 -12.77 5.82 2.70
CA LEU A 35 -12.79 4.61 1.88
C LEU A 35 -13.57 3.47 2.56
N ARG A 36 -14.03 2.49 1.77
CA ARG A 36 -14.78 1.29 2.18
C ARG A 36 -13.85 0.22 2.77
N GLY A 37 -13.03 0.63 3.73
CA GLY A 37 -12.11 -0.22 4.47
C GLY A 37 -10.79 -0.51 3.75
N LYS A 38 -9.99 -1.37 4.39
CA LYS A 38 -8.58 -1.66 4.02
C LYS A 38 -8.41 -2.12 2.57
N GLY A 39 -9.40 -2.80 2.00
CA GLY A 39 -9.37 -3.25 0.60
C GLY A 39 -9.39 -2.10 -0.40
N GLU A 40 -10.23 -1.09 -0.18
CA GLU A 40 -10.24 0.13 -1.02
C GLU A 40 -9.01 1.00 -0.73
N ALA A 41 -8.51 1.03 0.51
CA ALA A 41 -7.27 1.70 0.86
C ALA A 41 -6.05 1.16 0.08
N VAL A 42 -5.94 -0.15 -0.15
CA VAL A 42 -4.88 -0.72 -1.00
C VAL A 42 -4.96 -0.17 -2.42
N ALA A 43 -6.15 -0.16 -3.03
CA ALA A 43 -6.36 0.34 -4.38
C ALA A 43 -6.08 1.85 -4.49
N PHE A 44 -6.53 2.61 -3.49
CA PHE A 44 -6.30 4.05 -3.39
C PHE A 44 -4.80 4.38 -3.26
N ASN A 45 -4.08 3.72 -2.35
CA ASN A 45 -2.65 3.96 -2.14
C ASN A 45 -1.84 3.64 -3.42
N ALA A 46 -2.20 2.56 -4.12
CA ALA A 46 -1.59 2.23 -5.42
C ALA A 46 -1.88 3.31 -6.49
N PHE A 47 -3.10 3.85 -6.51
CA PHE A 47 -3.47 4.95 -7.40
C PHE A 47 -2.65 6.22 -7.10
N VAL A 48 -2.48 6.58 -5.82
CA VAL A 48 -1.68 7.74 -5.40
C VAL A 48 -0.23 7.60 -5.85
N VAL A 49 0.40 6.44 -5.62
CA VAL A 49 1.77 6.18 -6.08
C VAL A 49 1.88 6.29 -7.60
N ARG A 50 0.91 5.74 -8.35
CA ARG A 50 0.88 5.86 -9.82
C ARG A 50 0.77 7.30 -10.29
N TRP A 51 0.01 8.14 -9.58
CA TRP A 51 -0.10 9.56 -9.89
C TRP A 51 1.21 10.30 -9.60
N LEU A 52 1.86 10.02 -8.46
CA LEU A 52 3.17 10.60 -8.11
C LEU A 52 4.25 10.24 -9.14
N ILE A 53 4.26 9.01 -9.64
CA ILE A 53 5.14 8.59 -10.73
C ILE A 53 4.90 9.45 -11.98
N GLN A 54 3.65 9.69 -12.36
CA GLN A 54 3.34 10.54 -13.51
C GLN A 54 3.82 11.99 -13.30
N GLN A 55 3.66 12.55 -12.10
CA GLN A 55 4.12 13.92 -11.79
C GLN A 55 5.64 14.05 -11.68
N SER A 56 6.34 12.97 -11.34
CA SER A 56 7.81 12.97 -11.32
C SER A 56 8.44 13.26 -12.69
N GLY A 57 7.72 12.91 -13.78
CA GLY A 57 8.15 13.22 -15.15
C GLY A 57 8.04 14.71 -15.51
N THR A 58 7.26 15.49 -14.76
CA THR A 58 7.01 16.92 -15.05
C THR A 58 7.68 17.84 -14.03
N THR A 59 7.86 17.39 -12.79
CA THR A 59 8.38 18.22 -11.68
C THR A 59 9.52 17.50 -10.96
N ALA A 60 10.69 18.13 -10.95
CA ALA A 60 11.90 17.58 -10.31
C ALA A 60 11.72 17.33 -8.79
N GLU A 61 10.89 18.11 -8.12
CA GLU A 61 10.56 17.89 -6.70
C GLU A 61 9.85 16.56 -6.47
N PHE A 62 8.85 16.22 -7.28
CA PHE A 62 8.15 14.93 -7.16
C PHE A 62 9.06 13.75 -7.49
N ALA A 63 10.01 13.92 -8.41
CA ALA A 63 11.02 12.90 -8.68
C ALA A 63 11.91 12.62 -7.45
N ARG A 64 12.42 13.68 -6.82
CA ARG A 64 13.22 13.55 -5.59
C ARG A 64 12.42 12.93 -4.44
N LEU A 65 11.17 13.36 -4.27
CA LEU A 65 10.29 12.83 -3.23
C LEU A 65 10.07 11.32 -3.43
N LEU A 66 9.80 10.91 -4.67
CA LEU A 66 9.55 9.51 -4.99
C LEU A 66 10.79 8.64 -4.76
N GLU A 67 11.97 9.12 -5.15
CA GLU A 67 13.25 8.45 -4.90
C GLU A 67 13.52 8.29 -3.39
N MET A 68 13.36 9.37 -2.62
CA MET A 68 13.52 9.33 -1.16
C MET A 68 12.56 8.33 -0.50
N LEU A 69 11.29 8.28 -0.94
CA LEU A 69 10.30 7.34 -0.41
C LEU A 69 10.64 5.89 -0.80
N ALA A 70 11.12 5.65 -2.01
CA ALA A 70 11.57 4.33 -2.46
C ALA A 70 12.79 3.86 -1.65
N ASP A 71 13.76 4.73 -1.43
CA ASP A 71 14.96 4.44 -0.63
C ASP A 71 14.62 4.13 0.82
N ALA A 72 13.72 4.93 1.43
CA ALA A 72 13.24 4.69 2.79
C ALA A 72 12.53 3.33 2.89
N TYR A 73 11.63 3.03 1.94
CA TYR A 73 10.98 1.72 1.91
C TYR A 73 11.99 0.59 1.73
N HIS A 74 12.97 0.72 0.85
CA HIS A 74 13.98 -0.33 0.63
C HIS A 74 14.88 -0.56 1.84
N ARG A 75 15.25 0.51 2.55
CA ARG A 75 16.00 0.43 3.81
C ARG A 75 15.24 -0.35 4.88
N ASP A 76 13.95 -0.08 4.97
CA ASP A 76 13.11 -0.57 6.06
C ASP A 76 12.29 -1.80 5.65
N ARG A 77 12.41 -2.28 4.41
CA ARG A 77 11.54 -3.34 3.86
C ARG A 77 11.57 -4.61 4.70
N ASP A 78 12.70 -4.89 5.33
CA ASP A 78 12.89 -6.08 6.16
C ASP A 78 12.15 -5.95 7.51
N LEU A 79 11.84 -4.72 7.97
CA LEU A 79 10.91 -4.47 9.09
C LEU A 79 9.47 -4.85 8.75
N TYR A 80 9.16 -4.88 7.45
CA TYR A 80 7.83 -5.20 6.91
C TYR A 80 7.79 -6.58 6.25
N SER A 81 8.94 -7.23 6.12
CA SER A 81 9.11 -8.53 5.49
C SER A 81 8.86 -9.65 6.50
N PRO A 82 8.33 -10.80 6.05
CA PRO A 82 8.37 -12.04 6.82
C PRO A 82 9.77 -12.53 7.16
#